data_AF-A0A6I1Z2M8-F1
#
_entry.id   AF-A0A6I1Z2M8-F1
#
_cell.length_a   1.000
_cell.length_b   1.000
_cell.length_c   1.000
_cell.angle_alpha   90.00
_cell.angle_beta   90.00
_cell.angle_gamma   90.00
#
_symmetry.space_group_name_H-M   'P 1'
#
loop_
_entity.id
_entity.type
_entity.pdbx_description
1 polymer ?
#
loop_
_entity_poly.entity_id
_entity_poly.type
_entity_poly.pdbx_seq_one_letter_code
_entity_poly.pdbx_strand_id
1 'polypeptide(L)'
;MDWLERTARLRQWTRSGTRAPHKPLLLLYALGRFQEDAQGSLRYSAVEQDLQRLLTDYGPPNKTTPAYPFHHLVSDGAWEVRTDRGPGSPGSGVRELRETGATGRPAPDL
;
A
#
# COMPACT_ATOMS: atom_id res chain seq x y z
N MET A 1 5.60 -18.25 7.26
CA MET A 1 4.25 -17.82 6.84
C MET A 1 4.34 -17.48 5.39
N ASP A 2 3.60 -18.23 4.58
CA ASP A 2 3.50 -17.96 3.16
C ASP A 2 2.85 -16.57 2.92
N TRP A 3 2.98 -16.03 1.72
CA TRP A 3 2.45 -14.72 1.38
C TRP A 3 0.90 -14.66 1.50
N LEU A 4 0.22 -15.78 1.25
CA LEU A 4 -1.24 -15.89 1.36
C LEU A 4 -1.71 -15.77 2.81
N GLU A 5 -1.00 -16.37 3.76
CA GLU A 5 -1.27 -16.26 5.20
C GLU A 5 -1.08 -14.83 5.70
N ARG A 6 -0.06 -14.13 5.19
CA ARG A 6 0.20 -12.72 5.54
C ARG A 6 -0.92 -11.80 5.02
N THR A 7 -1.36 -12.03 3.79
CA THR A 7 -2.45 -11.25 3.20
C THR A 7 -3.81 -11.56 3.82
N ALA A 8 -4.05 -12.80 4.24
CA ALA A 8 -5.25 -13.16 5.01
C ALA A 8 -5.27 -12.51 6.41
N ARG A 9 -4.12 -12.15 6.96
CA ARG A 9 -3.95 -11.56 8.30
C ARG A 9 -3.71 -10.06 8.29
N LEU A 10 -3.89 -9.37 7.16
CA LEU A 10 -3.73 -7.92 7.08
C LEU A 10 -4.51 -7.22 8.19
N ARG A 11 -3.83 -6.39 8.97
CA ARG A 11 -4.47 -5.63 10.04
C ARG A 11 -5.37 -4.55 9.45
N GLN A 12 -6.67 -4.76 9.54
CA GLN A 12 -7.66 -3.74 9.22
C GLN A 12 -7.88 -2.85 10.45
N TRP A 13 -7.84 -1.53 10.25
CA TRP A 13 -8.14 -0.61 11.34
C TRP A 13 -9.63 -0.66 11.66
N THR A 14 -9.93 -0.69 12.96
CA THR A 14 -11.30 -0.67 13.48
C THR A 14 -11.42 0.34 14.61
N ARG A 15 -12.38 1.25 14.53
CA ARG A 15 -12.73 2.16 15.64
C ARG A 15 -14.22 2.44 15.66
N SER A 16 -14.83 2.36 16.84
CA SER A 16 -16.23 2.71 17.07
C SER A 16 -17.19 2.08 16.04
N GLY A 17 -17.01 0.79 15.74
CA GLY A 17 -17.84 0.05 14.76
C GLY A 17 -17.50 0.28 13.29
N THR A 18 -16.63 1.25 12.96
CA THR A 18 -16.19 1.51 11.58
C THR A 18 -14.91 0.71 11.27
N ARG A 19 -14.92 -0.02 10.16
CA ARG A 19 -13.72 -0.66 9.58
C ARG A 19 -13.18 0.19 8.44
N ALA A 20 -11.85 0.35 8.38
CA ALA A 20 -11.19 1.08 7.30
C ALA A 20 -10.41 0.11 6.39
N PRO A 21 -10.87 -0.15 5.15
CA PRO A 21 -10.30 -1.14 4.25
C PRO A 21 -9.11 -0.58 3.44
N HIS A 22 -8.48 0.52 3.85
CA HIS A 22 -7.48 1.23 3.06
C HIS A 22 -6.28 0.35 2.65
N LYS A 23 -5.80 -0.50 3.56
CA LYS A 23 -4.72 -1.45 3.30
C LYS A 23 -5.14 -2.57 2.32
N PRO A 24 -6.26 -3.30 2.57
CA PRO A 24 -6.80 -4.24 1.58
C PRO A 24 -7.03 -3.64 0.20
N LEU A 25 -7.58 -2.42 0.11
CA LEU A 25 -7.81 -1.75 -1.18
C LEU A 25 -6.52 -1.50 -1.95
N LEU A 26 -5.47 -1.02 -1.27
CA LEU A 26 -4.15 -0.86 -1.88
C LEU A 26 -3.59 -2.20 -2.37
N LEU A 27 -3.71 -3.26 -1.56
CA LEU A 27 -3.22 -4.58 -1.95
C LEU A 27 -3.95 -5.11 -3.21
N LEU A 28 -5.28 -4.97 -3.26
CA LEU A 28 -6.06 -5.39 -4.43
C LEU A 28 -5.69 -4.60 -5.69
N TYR A 29 -5.53 -3.28 -5.58
CA TYR A 29 -5.03 -2.46 -6.69
C TYR A 29 -3.67 -2.96 -7.17
N ALA A 30 -2.75 -3.21 -6.23
CA ALA A 30 -1.43 -3.69 -6.58
C ALA A 30 -1.51 -5.01 -7.32
N LEU A 31 -2.25 -6.00 -6.80
CA LEU A 31 -2.42 -7.30 -7.45
C LEU A 31 -2.96 -7.17 -8.88
N GLY A 32 -3.93 -6.29 -9.12
CA GLY A 32 -4.42 -6.01 -10.47
C GLY A 32 -3.31 -5.50 -11.41
N ARG A 33 -2.46 -4.59 -10.93
CA ARG A 33 -1.31 -4.08 -11.71
C ARG A 33 -0.24 -5.14 -11.94
N PHE A 34 0.01 -6.01 -10.97
CA PHE A 34 0.98 -7.11 -11.08
C PHE A 34 0.48 -8.26 -11.96
N GLN A 35 -0.83 -8.40 -12.18
CA GLN A 35 -1.35 -9.32 -13.20
C GLN A 35 -0.97 -8.89 -14.62
N GLU A 36 -0.81 -7.59 -14.86
CA GLU A 36 -0.37 -7.04 -16.15
C GLU A 36 1.17 -7.06 -16.30
N ASP A 37 1.89 -6.81 -15.20
CA ASP A 37 3.36 -6.85 -15.14
C ASP A 37 3.83 -7.50 -13.83
N ALA A 38 4.10 -8.80 -13.89
CA ALA A 38 4.46 -9.61 -12.72
C ALA A 38 5.79 -9.17 -12.06
N GLN A 39 6.70 -8.57 -12.83
CA GLN A 39 8.00 -8.09 -12.35
C GLN A 39 8.00 -6.59 -12.07
N GLY A 40 6.83 -5.95 -12.17
CA GLY A 40 6.68 -4.51 -12.06
C GLY A 40 6.97 -3.98 -10.66
N SER A 41 6.77 -2.68 -10.49
CA SER A 41 6.76 -2.04 -9.19
C SER A 41 5.93 -0.77 -9.23
N LEU A 42 5.38 -0.38 -8.09
CA LEU A 42 4.46 0.76 -8.00
C LEU A 42 5.18 1.96 -7.41
N ARG A 43 5.70 2.85 -8.27
CA ARG A 43 6.19 4.15 -7.81
C ARG A 43 5.02 4.97 -7.27
N TYR A 44 5.10 5.42 -6.03
CA TYR A 44 4.03 6.13 -5.32
C TYR A 44 3.46 7.28 -6.16
N SER A 45 4.32 8.11 -6.73
CA SER A 45 3.93 9.26 -7.55
C SER A 45 3.13 8.90 -8.81
N ALA A 46 3.31 7.69 -9.36
CA ALA A 46 2.60 7.23 -10.54
C ALA A 46 1.20 6.71 -10.21
N VAL A 47 1.02 6.14 -9.01
CA VAL A 47 -0.23 5.49 -8.60
C VAL A 47 -1.06 6.32 -7.62
N GLU A 48 -0.51 7.41 -7.08
CA GLU A 48 -1.13 8.23 -6.03
C GLU A 48 -2.55 8.67 -6.38
N GLN A 49 -2.78 9.17 -7.61
CA GLN A 49 -4.10 9.64 -8.01
C GLN A 49 -5.11 8.49 -8.14
N ASP A 50 -4.69 7.35 -8.67
CA ASP A 50 -5.55 6.16 -8.79
C ASP A 50 -5.97 5.65 -7.41
N LEU A 51 -5.00 5.57 -6.50
CA LEU A 51 -5.24 5.19 -5.11
C LEU A 51 -6.15 6.18 -4.40
N GLN A 52 -5.98 7.48 -4.66
CA GLN A 52 -6.86 8.50 -4.09
C GLN A 52 -8.31 8.29 -4.53
N ARG A 53 -8.55 8.01 -5.83
CA ARG A 53 -9.90 7.70 -6.34
C ARG A 53 -10.47 6.44 -5.68
N LEU A 54 -9.70 5.35 -5.61
CA LEU A 54 -10.14 4.12 -4.94
C LEU A 54 -10.52 4.33 -3.47
N LEU A 55 -9.75 5.13 -2.75
CA LEU A 55 -10.05 5.46 -1.36
C LEU A 55 -11.30 6.34 -1.22
N THR A 56 -11.56 7.21 -2.20
CA THR A 56 -12.78 8.01 -2.25
C THR A 56 -14.01 7.15 -2.56
N ASP A 57 -13.88 6.22 -3.51
CA ASP A 57 -15.01 5.42 -4.00
C ASP A 57 -15.37 4.26 -3.06
N TYR A 58 -14.37 3.67 -2.39
CA TYR A 58 -14.54 2.44 -1.60
C TYR A 58 -14.09 2.56 -0.13
N GLY A 59 -13.60 3.73 0.29
CA GLY A 59 -13.20 3.98 1.68
C GLY A 59 -14.38 4.38 2.57
N PRO A 60 -14.23 4.29 3.91
CA PRO A 60 -15.18 4.86 4.85
C PRO A 60 -15.30 6.39 4.67
N PRO A 61 -16.36 7.02 5.20
CA PRO A 61 -16.56 8.47 5.12
C PRO A 61 -15.39 9.30 5.68
N ASN A 62 -14.60 8.71 6.57
CA ASN A 62 -13.42 9.36 7.13
C ASN A 62 -12.29 9.41 6.09
N LYS A 63 -11.89 10.63 5.73
CA LYS A 63 -10.83 10.87 4.75
C LYS A 63 -9.50 10.27 5.21
N THR A 64 -8.80 9.62 4.29
CA THR A 64 -7.41 9.19 4.42
C THR A 64 -6.64 9.56 3.16
N THR A 65 -5.31 9.46 3.20
CA THR A 65 -4.45 9.66 2.04
C THR A 65 -3.88 8.33 1.55
N PRO A 66 -3.54 8.18 0.26
CA PRO A 66 -2.84 7.02 -0.27
C PRO A 66 -1.53 6.70 0.46
N ALA A 67 -0.82 7.74 0.93
CA ALA A 67 0.43 7.60 1.66
C ALA A 67 0.31 6.75 2.93
N TYR A 68 -0.82 6.82 3.62
CA TYR A 68 -1.05 6.06 4.85
C TYR A 68 -1.02 4.53 4.63
N PRO A 69 -1.90 3.92 3.81
CA PRO A 69 -1.83 2.50 3.54
C PRO A 69 -0.55 2.11 2.78
N PHE A 70 0.01 2.98 1.92
CA PHE A 70 1.25 2.69 1.19
C PHE A 70 2.45 2.46 2.13
N HIS A 71 2.54 3.27 3.20
CA HIS A 71 3.52 3.08 4.26
C HIS A 71 3.17 1.88 5.15
N HIS A 72 1.94 1.82 5.67
CA HIS A 72 1.61 0.87 6.74
C HIS A 72 1.38 -0.57 6.29
N LEU A 73 1.20 -0.83 4.99
CA LEU A 73 1.11 -2.20 4.47
C LEU A 73 2.42 -2.97 4.65
N VAL A 74 3.56 -2.25 4.77
CA VAL A 74 4.87 -2.84 5.08
C VAL A 74 4.85 -3.59 6.41
N SER A 75 4.13 -3.07 7.41
CA SER A 75 4.06 -3.70 8.74
C SER A 75 3.33 -5.04 8.75
N ASP A 76 2.54 -5.35 7.72
CA ASP A 76 1.86 -6.63 7.59
C ASP A 76 2.70 -7.67 6.81
N GLY A 77 3.87 -7.28 6.31
CA GLY A 77 4.85 -8.18 5.71
C GLY A 77 4.47 -8.79 4.36
N ALA A 78 3.34 -8.39 3.77
CA ALA A 78 2.91 -8.74 2.41
C ALA A 78 3.40 -7.74 1.35
N TRP A 79 3.98 -6.62 1.79
CA TRP A 79 4.39 -5.50 0.97
C TRP A 79 5.76 -5.00 1.42
N GLU A 80 6.60 -4.63 0.48
CA GLU A 80 7.84 -3.91 0.77
C GLU A 80 7.88 -2.61 -0.02
N VAL A 81 8.59 -1.63 0.55
CA VAL A 81 8.86 -0.35 -0.09
C VAL A 81 10.36 -0.17 -0.17
N ARG A 82 10.82 0.28 -1.33
CA ARG A 82 12.19 0.75 -1.56
C ARG A 82 12.15 2.21 -2.00
N THR A 83 13.24 2.91 -1.78
CA THR A 83 13.43 4.29 -2.21
C THR A 83 14.73 4.40 -3.00
N ASP A 84 14.91 5.53 -3.68
CA ASP A 84 16.16 5.90 -4.34
C ASP A 84 17.32 6.05 -3.32
N ARG A 85 17.01 6.15 -2.02
CA ARG A 85 17.97 6.25 -0.91
C ARG A 85 18.27 4.91 -0.24
N GLY A 86 17.57 3.83 -0.59
CA GLY A 86 17.76 2.51 0.03
C GLY A 86 16.45 1.80 0.39
N PRO A 87 16.55 0.65 1.10
CA PRO A 87 15.39 -0.14 1.48
C PRO A 87 14.57 0.54 2.59
N GLY A 88 13.27 0.25 2.62
CA GLY A 88 12.35 0.72 3.65
C GLY A 88 11.47 1.87 3.20
N SER A 89 10.26 1.93 3.78
CA SER A 89 9.37 3.07 3.58
C SER A 89 9.87 4.28 4.38
N PRO A 90 9.90 5.48 3.78
CA PRO A 90 10.34 6.68 4.48
C PRO A 90 9.27 7.26 5.43
N GLY A 91 8.13 6.58 5.60
CA GLY A 91 6.99 7.07 6.37
C GLY A 91 5.78 7.40 5.50
N SER A 92 4.75 7.96 6.12
CA SER A 92 3.49 8.35 5.46
C SER A 92 3.47 9.82 4.99
N GLY A 93 4.60 10.52 5.05
CA GLY A 93 4.74 11.87 4.52
C GLY A 93 4.65 11.86 2.99
N VAL A 94 3.58 12.42 2.42
CA VAL A 94 3.35 12.48 0.96
C VAL A 94 4.54 13.08 0.21
N ARG A 95 5.10 14.19 0.72
CA ARG A 95 6.27 14.85 0.13
C ARG A 95 7.47 13.90 0.09
N GLU A 96 7.71 13.19 1.17
CA GLU A 96 8.86 12.30 1.30
C GLU A 96 8.73 11.06 0.39
N LEU A 97 7.55 10.47 0.30
CA LEU A 97 7.26 9.38 -0.64
C LEU A 97 7.51 9.80 -2.10
N ARG A 98 7.14 11.04 -2.46
CA ARG A 98 7.39 11.59 -3.80
C ARG A 98 8.87 11.85 -4.05
N GLU A 99 9.53 12.58 -3.15
CA GLU A 99 10.92 13.03 -3.32
C GLU A 99 11.94 11.89 -3.28
N THR A 100 11.65 10.81 -2.55
CA THR A 100 12.55 9.65 -2.43
C THR A 100 12.28 8.57 -3.49
N GLY A 101 11.32 8.77 -4.39
CA GLY A 101 10.97 7.76 -5.39
C GLY A 101 10.41 6.48 -4.79
N ALA A 102 9.68 6.59 -3.67
CA ALA A 102 9.16 5.43 -2.95
C ALA A 102 8.38 4.50 -3.88
N THR A 103 8.79 3.25 -3.92
CA THR A 103 8.33 2.25 -4.88
C THR A 103 7.99 0.98 -4.12
N GLY A 104 6.73 0.54 -4.26
CA GLY A 104 6.21 -0.61 -3.54
C GLY A 104 6.02 -1.83 -4.42
N ARG A 105 6.18 -3.02 -3.82
CA ARG A 105 5.94 -4.31 -4.48
C ARG A 105 5.54 -5.37 -3.45
N PRO A 106 4.91 -6.49 -3.86
CA PRO A 106 4.70 -7.64 -2.99
C PRO A 106 6.02 -8.07 -2.35
N ALA A 107 5.97 -8.39 -1.06
CA ALA A 107 7.13 -8.97 -0.40
C ALA A 107 7.48 -10.31 -1.09
N PRO A 108 8.76 -10.59 -1.38
CA PRO A 108 9.16 -11.88 -1.93
C PRO A 108 8.77 -13.00 -0.98
N ASP A 109 8.46 -14.18 -1.55
CA ASP A 109 8.29 -15.41 -0.79
C ASP A 109 9.55 -15.64 0.04
N LEU A 110 9.43 -15.55 1.37
CA LEU A 110 10.46 -15.91 2.34
C LEU A 110 10.28 -17.36 2.78
#